data_AF-A0A832ZNT6-F1
#
_entry.id   AF-A0A832ZNT6-F1
#
_cell.length_a   1.000
_cell.length_b   1.000
_cell.length_c   1.000
_cell.angle_alpha   90.00
_cell.angle_beta   90.00
_cell.angle_gamma   90.00
#
_symmetry.space_group_name_H-M   'P 1'
#
loop_
_entity.id
_entity.type
_entity.pdbx_description
1 polymer ?
#
loop_
_entity_poly.entity_id
_entity_poly.type
_entity_poly.pdbx_seq_one_letter_code
_entity_poly.pdbx_strand_id
1 'polypeptide(L)'
;MKCIDVIVEDTKITITGFSLGEVFEYTEKLWRFLKTAIPNQDHDSILLEISALSSLRKLEFKWSISIEVLCDSGDKLLKHILSNLIRENFLMNYRLKLI
;
A
#
# COMPACT_ATOMS: atom_id res chain seq x y z
N MET A 1 -3.23 -18.90 5.35
CA MET A 1 -2.46 -17.75 4.80
C MET A 1 -3.32 -17.05 3.76
N LYS A 2 -3.52 -15.74 3.90
CA LYS A 2 -4.28 -14.94 2.93
C LYS A 2 -3.32 -14.41 1.87
N CYS A 3 -3.72 -14.44 0.61
CA CYS A 3 -2.95 -13.88 -0.50
C CYS A 3 -3.42 -12.44 -0.71
N ILE A 4 -2.52 -11.46 -0.60
CA ILE A 4 -2.73 -10.12 -1.17
C ILE A 4 -1.76 -9.99 -2.33
N ASP A 5 -2.14 -9.21 -3.34
CA ASP A 5 -1.25 -8.88 -4.42
C ASP A 5 -0.62 -7.51 -4.14
N VAL A 6 0.67 -7.36 -4.46
CA VAL A 6 1.39 -6.09 -4.31
C VAL A 6 1.92 -5.69 -5.67
N ILE A 7 1.36 -4.63 -6.20
CA ILE A 7 1.70 -4.07 -7.50
C ILE A 7 2.61 -2.87 -7.24
N VAL A 8 3.75 -2.80 -7.91
CA VAL A 8 4.71 -1.71 -7.77
C VAL A 8 4.88 -1.05 -9.13
N GLU A 9 4.47 0.20 -9.22
CA GLU A 9 4.62 1.09 -10.37
C GLU A 9 5.67 2.17 -10.03
N ASP A 10 6.04 3.02 -10.99
CA ASP A 10 7.14 4.00 -10.83
C ASP A 10 6.99 4.88 -9.57
N THR A 11 5.78 5.35 -9.30
CA THR A 11 5.48 6.24 -8.16
C THR A 11 4.42 5.68 -7.20
N LYS A 12 3.98 4.42 -7.38
CA LYS A 12 2.83 3.87 -6.66
C LYS A 12 3.06 2.42 -6.21
N ILE A 13 2.70 2.13 -4.96
CA ILE A 13 2.60 0.76 -4.44
C ILE A 13 1.14 0.49 -4.13
N THR A 14 0.54 -0.48 -4.82
CA THR A 14 -0.85 -0.88 -4.59
C THR A 14 -0.89 -2.26 -3.93
N ILE A 15 -1.61 -2.37 -2.83
CA ILE A 15 -1.82 -3.60 -2.08
C ILE A 15 -3.30 -3.97 -2.17
N THR A 16 -3.64 -5.14 -2.70
CA THR A 16 -5.03 -5.54 -2.96
C THR A 16 -5.36 -6.92 -2.41
N GLY A 17 -6.65 -7.15 -2.12
CA GLY A 17 -7.16 -8.43 -1.59
C GLY A 17 -7.78 -8.34 -0.20
N PHE A 18 -8.09 -7.12 0.25
CA PHE A 18 -8.74 -6.88 1.53
C PHE A 18 -10.27 -6.98 1.42
N SER A 19 -10.92 -7.37 2.52
CA SER A 19 -12.31 -7.04 2.79
C SER A 19 -12.41 -5.61 3.36
N LEU A 20 -13.64 -5.09 3.45
CA LEU A 20 -13.88 -3.73 3.96
C LEU A 20 -13.32 -3.49 5.37
N GLY A 21 -13.53 -4.42 6.31
CA GLY A 21 -13.03 -4.26 7.68
C GLY A 21 -11.51 -4.25 7.72
N GLU A 22 -10.88 -5.18 6.98
CA GLU A 22 -9.43 -5.32 6.95
C GLU A 22 -8.75 -4.12 6.29
N VAL A 23 -9.35 -3.52 5.25
CA VAL A 23 -8.72 -2.40 4.55
C VAL A 23 -8.57 -1.19 5.47
N PHE A 24 -9.56 -0.90 6.30
CA PHE A 24 -9.47 0.20 7.26
C PHE A 24 -8.47 -0.08 8.38
N GLU A 25 -8.49 -1.30 8.95
CA GLU A 25 -7.52 -1.68 9.98
C GLU A 25 -6.07 -1.64 9.44
N TYR A 26 -5.87 -2.13 8.22
CA TYR A 26 -4.57 -2.10 7.57
C TYR A 26 -4.15 -0.66 7.24
N THR A 27 -5.06 0.19 6.76
CA THR A 27 -4.75 1.60 6.46
C THR A 27 -4.31 2.34 7.71
N GLU A 28 -4.98 2.12 8.85
CA GLU A 28 -4.58 2.77 10.11
C GLU A 28 -3.18 2.35 10.56
N LYS A 29 -2.87 1.05 10.47
CA LYS A 29 -1.52 0.53 10.76
C LYS A 29 -0.48 1.11 9.81
N LEU A 30 -0.80 1.16 8.51
CA LEU A 30 0.09 1.68 7.48
C LEU A 30 0.36 3.18 7.68
N TRP A 31 -0.67 3.96 7.97
CA TRP A 31 -0.55 5.39 8.27
C TRP A 31 0.40 5.65 9.45
N ARG A 32 0.22 4.92 10.56
CA ARG A 32 1.12 5.05 11.73
C ARG A 32 2.56 4.69 11.37
N PHE A 33 2.75 3.62 10.60
CA PHE A 33 4.05 3.19 10.12
C PHE A 33 4.72 4.24 9.23
N LEU A 34 4.02 4.78 8.23
CA LEU A 34 4.58 5.77 7.31
C LEU A 34 5.00 7.05 8.04
N LYS A 35 4.20 7.50 9.01
CA LYS A 35 4.56 8.65 9.87
C LYS A 35 5.87 8.46 10.63
N THR A 36 6.23 7.23 10.97
CA THR A 36 7.49 6.92 11.67
C THR A 36 8.64 6.63 10.73
N ALA A 37 8.37 6.05 9.56
CA ALA A 37 9.39 5.59 8.63
C ALA A 37 9.91 6.69 7.69
N ILE A 38 9.17 7.79 7.58
CA ILE A 38 9.40 8.84 6.57
C ILE A 38 9.63 10.17 7.27
N PRO A 39 10.62 10.98 6.83
CA PRO A 39 10.83 12.32 7.34
C PRO A 39 9.59 13.20 7.19
N ASN A 40 9.28 14.02 8.20
CA ASN A 40 8.09 14.87 8.22
C ASN A 40 7.97 15.79 6.99
N GLN A 41 9.10 16.26 6.47
CA GLN A 41 9.15 17.12 5.28
C GLN A 41 8.63 16.44 4.00
N ASP A 42 8.61 15.10 3.96
CA ASP A 42 8.17 14.32 2.82
C ASP A 42 6.73 13.80 2.98
N HIS A 43 6.07 14.04 4.12
CA HIS A 43 4.71 13.52 4.40
C HIS A 43 3.67 14.07 3.42
N ASP A 44 3.76 15.34 3.07
CA ASP A 44 2.82 15.99 2.13
C ASP A 44 3.00 15.48 0.68
N SER A 45 4.10 14.77 0.40
CA SER A 45 4.34 14.15 -0.90
C SER A 45 3.72 12.75 -1.02
N ILE A 46 2.99 12.28 0.01
CA ILE A 46 2.45 10.91 0.07
C ILE A 46 0.94 10.95 0.10
N LEU A 47 0.33 10.29 -0.86
CA LEU A 47 -1.10 10.03 -0.90
C LEU A 47 -1.38 8.58 -0.53
N LEU A 48 -2.25 8.37 0.46
CA LEU A 48 -2.87 7.08 0.73
C LEU A 48 -4.26 7.04 0.11
N GLU A 49 -4.47 6.13 -0.83
CA GLU A 49 -5.74 5.92 -1.50
C GLU A 49 -6.35 4.59 -1.07
N ILE A 50 -7.64 4.58 -0.71
CA ILE A 50 -8.41 3.35 -0.49
C ILE A 50 -9.40 3.21 -1.65
N SER A 51 -9.35 2.08 -2.35
CA SER A 51 -10.17 1.85 -3.53
C SER A 51 -10.93 0.52 -3.40
N ALA A 52 -12.13 0.47 -3.98
CA ALA A 52 -12.92 -0.75 -4.08
C ALA A 52 -12.94 -1.23 -5.54
N LEU A 53 -12.48 -2.45 -5.75
CA LEU A 53 -12.50 -3.14 -7.04
C LEU A 53 -13.67 -4.11 -7.05
N SER A 54 -14.56 -3.97 -8.02
CA SER A 54 -15.65 -4.93 -8.24
C SER A 54 -15.59 -5.52 -9.63
N SER A 55 -16.10 -6.74 -9.78
CA SER A 55 -16.21 -7.40 -11.09
C SER A 55 -17.63 -7.24 -11.63
N LEU A 56 -17.76 -6.89 -12.90
CA LEU A 56 -19.06 -6.89 -13.59
C LEU A 56 -19.71 -8.30 -13.66
N ARG A 57 -18.92 -9.37 -13.49
CA ARG A 57 -19.42 -10.75 -13.55
C ARG A 57 -20.04 -11.23 -12.23
N LYS A 58 -19.64 -10.65 -11.10
CA LYS A 58 -20.10 -11.01 -9.75
C LYS A 58 -19.94 -9.80 -8.85
N LEU A 59 -21.01 -9.39 -8.17
CA LEU A 59 -20.98 -8.29 -7.20
C LEU A 59 -20.19 -8.71 -5.95
N GLU A 60 -18.87 -8.62 -6.07
CA GLU A 60 -17.90 -8.90 -5.03
C GLU A 60 -16.93 -7.72 -5.01
N PHE A 61 -16.70 -7.16 -3.83
CA PHE A 61 -15.79 -6.04 -3.64
C PHE A 61 -14.49 -6.54 -3.02
N LYS A 62 -13.38 -6.31 -3.73
CA LYS A 62 -12.03 -6.43 -3.19
C LYS A 62 -11.51 -5.03 -2.94
N TRP A 63 -10.96 -4.81 -1.75
CA TRP A 63 -10.45 -3.51 -1.38
C TRP A 63 -8.93 -3.48 -1.55
N SER A 64 -8.44 -2.32 -1.93
CA SER A 64 -7.02 -2.05 -2.12
C SER A 64 -6.62 -0.77 -1.40
N ILE A 65 -5.33 -0.70 -1.07
CA ILE A 65 -4.69 0.48 -0.50
C ILE A 65 -3.51 0.81 -1.39
N SER A 66 -3.39 2.05 -1.79
CA SER A 66 -2.28 2.51 -2.60
C SER A 66 -1.50 3.58 -1.87
N ILE A 67 -0.18 3.49 -1.93
CA ILE A 67 0.77 4.52 -1.50
C ILE A 67 1.31 5.16 -2.77
N GLU A 68 0.98 6.41 -3.00
CA GLU A 68 1.40 7.16 -4.18
C GLU A 68 2.31 8.32 -3.76
N VAL A 69 3.42 8.47 -4.45
CA VAL A 69 4.40 9.54 -4.20
C VAL A 69 4.26 10.62 -5.28
N LEU A 70 3.93 11.83 -4.86
CA LEU A 70 3.53 12.94 -5.73
C LEU A 70 4.67 13.90 -6.10
N CYS A 71 5.93 13.56 -5.82
CA CYS A 71 7.08 14.44 -6.05
C CYS A 71 8.00 13.95 -7.18
N ASP A 72 8.76 14.88 -7.79
CA ASP A 72 9.69 14.60 -8.91
C ASP A 72 10.81 13.61 -8.55
N SER A 73 11.09 13.44 -7.26
CA SER A 73 12.02 12.42 -6.73
C SER A 73 11.32 11.13 -6.30
N GLY A 74 10.12 10.87 -6.83
CA GLY A 74 9.20 9.82 -6.41
C GLY A 74 9.83 8.44 -6.26
N ASP A 75 10.64 8.02 -7.24
CA ASP A 75 11.30 6.71 -7.26
C ASP A 75 12.16 6.43 -6.02
N LYS A 76 12.89 7.44 -5.51
CA LYS A 76 13.79 7.26 -4.36
C LYS A 76 12.99 7.08 -3.08
N LEU A 77 11.96 7.91 -2.89
CA LEU A 77 11.09 7.82 -1.73
C LEU A 77 10.26 6.53 -1.77
N LEU A 78 9.75 6.13 -2.93
CA LEU A 78 9.02 4.87 -3.10
C LEU A 78 9.91 3.66 -2.77
N LYS A 79 11.16 3.63 -3.26
CA LYS A 79 12.13 2.58 -2.91
C LYS A 79 12.42 2.53 -1.42
N HIS A 80 12.53 3.70 -0.76
CA HIS A 80 12.70 3.77 0.69
C HIS A 80 11.47 3.18 1.42
N ILE A 81 10.26 3.55 1.00
CA ILE A 81 9.01 3.02 1.57
C ILE A 81 8.96 1.49 1.41
N LEU A 82 9.17 0.98 0.20
CA LEU A 82 9.15 -0.45 -0.09
C LEU A 82 10.18 -1.21 0.76
N SER A 83 11.38 -0.67 0.90
CA SER A 83 12.44 -1.25 1.72
C SER A 83 12.04 -1.36 3.18
N ASN A 84 11.41 -0.32 3.75
CA ASN A 84 10.95 -0.36 5.14
C ASN A 84 9.78 -1.33 5.32
N LEU A 85 8.84 -1.41 4.37
CA LEU A 85 7.73 -2.37 4.42
C LEU A 85 8.21 -3.82 4.46
N ILE A 86 9.26 -4.13 3.69
CA ILE A 86 9.90 -5.45 3.68
C ILE A 86 10.66 -5.67 4.99
N ARG A 87 11.49 -4.71 5.42
CA ARG A 87 12.36 -4.86 6.59
C ARG A 87 11.59 -5.06 7.89
N GLU A 88 10.49 -4.33 8.06
CA GLU A 88 9.64 -4.42 9.24
C GLU A 88 8.61 -5.55 9.14
N ASN A 89 8.76 -6.45 8.16
CA ASN A 89 7.86 -7.60 7.96
C ASN A 89 6.39 -7.18 7.83
N PHE A 90 6.13 -5.95 7.38
CA PHE A 90 4.79 -5.36 7.29
C PHE A 90 3.89 -6.13 6.32
N LEU A 91 4.53 -6.88 5.41
CA LEU A 91 3.91 -7.72 4.39
C LEU A 91 3.97 -9.23 4.70
N MET A 92 4.53 -9.67 5.83
CA MET A 92 4.86 -11.10 6.06
C MET A 92 3.66 -12.04 6.27
N ASN A 93 2.48 -11.52 6.63
CA ASN A 93 1.27 -12.34 6.72
C ASN A 93 0.66 -12.68 5.34
N TYR A 94 1.37 -12.28 4.28
CA TYR A 94 0.84 -12.20 2.95
C TYR A 94 1.83 -12.73 1.90
N ARG A 95 1.29 -13.42 0.90
CA ARG A 95 2.09 -13.93 -0.21
C ARG A 95 2.30 -12.83 -1.24
N LEU A 96 3.51 -12.27 -1.29
CA LEU A 96 3.89 -11.25 -2.26
C LEU A 96 3.96 -11.81 -3.68
N LYS A 97 3.27 -11.15 -4.61
CA LYS A 97 3.44 -11.33 -6.05
C LYS A 97 3.73 -9.97 -6.65
N LEU A 98 4.99 -9.74 -7.02
CA LEU A 98 5.39 -8.60 -7.84
C LEU A 98 4.91 -8.87 -9.27
N ILE A 99 4.09 -7.97 -9.81
CA ILE A 99 3.54 -8.03 -11.17
C ILE A 99 4.19 -6.93 -11.97
#